data_AF-A0A3D0RHQ8-F1
#
_entry.id   AF-A0A3D0RHQ8-F1
#
_cell.length_a   1.000
_cell.length_b   1.000
_cell.length_c   1.000
_cell.angle_alpha   90.00
_cell.angle_beta   90.00
_cell.angle_gamma   90.00
#
_symmetry.space_group_name_H-M   'P 1'
#
loop_
_entity.id
_entity.type
_entity.pdbx_description
1 polymer ?
#
loop_
_entity_poly.entity_id
_entity_poly.type
_entity_poly.pdbx_seq_one_letter_code
_entity_poly.pdbx_strand_id
1 'polypeptide(L)'
;VDNNGKTISDSNDRYRSEKICKELTKQYGLYYSTGKENVKQNRLKEPDKTRYEIYEALKASIPRCKDWQQLVRELDKAGIKTKFKTKGNTTTVEGVRFRKGEYTFNGSKVDRIFSYSKIDYQLSLNARQSMQQDQAQSISATVHNGTESIVSGLGGLFDIRPAGSQDDDQAYPYRQPKKKKKRRYGRQM
;
A
#
# COMPACT_ATOMS: atom_id res chain seq x y z
N VAL A 1 -30.81 -31.65 -6.21
CA VAL A 1 -31.14 -32.17 -7.56
C VAL A 1 -31.37 -30.97 -8.47
N ASP A 2 -31.04 -31.07 -9.76
CA ASP A 2 -31.25 -29.98 -10.73
C ASP A 2 -32.71 -29.97 -11.27
N ASN A 3 -33.03 -28.99 -12.12
CA ASN A 3 -34.37 -28.83 -12.71
C ASN A 3 -34.77 -30.01 -13.63
N ASN A 4 -33.84 -30.91 -13.93
CA ASN A 4 -34.05 -32.11 -14.77
C ASN A 4 -34.02 -33.40 -13.93
N GLY A 5 -34.04 -33.29 -12.60
CA GLY A 5 -34.04 -34.44 -11.68
C GLY A 5 -32.68 -35.12 -11.49
N LYS A 6 -31.59 -34.55 -12.02
CA LYS A 6 -30.24 -35.11 -11.86
C LYS A 6 -29.62 -34.69 -10.53
N THR A 7 -28.88 -35.60 -9.90
CA THR A 7 -28.13 -35.29 -8.66
C THR A 7 -27.02 -34.28 -8.95
N ILE A 8 -27.07 -33.14 -8.28
CA ILE A 8 -26.01 -32.12 -8.33
C ILE A 8 -24.91 -32.56 -7.36
N SER A 9 -23.66 -32.60 -7.84
CA SER A 9 -22.51 -32.83 -6.97
C SER A 9 -22.35 -31.68 -5.98
N ASP A 10 -22.07 -31.99 -4.72
CA ASP A 10 -21.74 -31.07 -3.64
C ASP A 10 -20.27 -30.56 -3.69
N SER A 11 -19.44 -31.15 -4.55
CA SER A 11 -18.00 -30.85 -4.60
C SER A 11 -17.70 -29.44 -5.11
N ASN A 12 -16.91 -28.65 -4.38
CA ASN A 12 -16.53 -27.27 -4.74
C ASN A 12 -17.71 -26.29 -4.85
N ASP A 13 -18.84 -26.56 -4.19
CA ASP A 13 -20.03 -25.71 -4.28
C ASP A 13 -19.77 -24.24 -3.91
N ARG A 14 -18.92 -23.99 -2.91
CA ARG A 14 -18.45 -22.64 -2.54
C ARG A 14 -17.81 -21.87 -3.70
N TYR A 15 -16.99 -22.53 -4.52
CA TYR A 15 -16.31 -21.89 -5.64
C TYR A 15 -17.23 -21.70 -6.83
N ARG A 16 -18.13 -22.68 -7.07
CA ARG A 16 -19.14 -22.60 -8.13
C ARG A 16 -20.12 -21.46 -7.87
N SER A 17 -20.68 -21.39 -6.66
CA SER A 17 -21.56 -20.29 -6.24
C SER A 17 -20.88 -18.93 -6.31
N GLU A 18 -19.64 -18.80 -5.83
CA GLU A 18 -18.86 -17.55 -5.95
C GLU A 18 -18.71 -17.11 -7.43
N LYS A 19 -18.43 -18.05 -8.34
CA LYS A 19 -18.30 -17.76 -9.78
C LYS A 19 -19.62 -17.27 -10.37
N ILE A 20 -20.72 -17.97 -10.10
CA ILE A 20 -22.06 -17.59 -10.58
C ILE A 20 -22.44 -16.19 -10.08
N CYS A 21 -22.22 -15.90 -8.79
CA CYS A 21 -22.49 -14.58 -8.24
C CYS A 21 -21.65 -13.48 -8.90
N LYS A 22 -20.39 -13.75 -9.24
CA LYS A 22 -19.52 -12.80 -9.98
C LYS A 22 -20.01 -12.56 -11.40
N GLU A 23 -20.46 -13.60 -12.09
CA GLU A 23 -21.01 -13.49 -13.43
C GLU A 23 -22.31 -12.68 -13.42
N LEU A 24 -23.24 -12.98 -12.50
CA LEU A 24 -24.48 -12.21 -12.33
C LEU A 24 -24.20 -10.74 -12.01
N THR A 25 -23.27 -10.46 -11.09
CA THR A 25 -22.87 -9.08 -10.76
C THR A 25 -22.45 -8.32 -12.02
N LYS A 26 -21.63 -8.92 -12.89
CA LYS A 26 -21.21 -8.31 -14.16
C LYS A 26 -22.36 -8.16 -15.15
N GLN A 27 -23.23 -9.16 -15.28
CA GLN A 27 -24.36 -9.14 -16.22
C GLN A 27 -25.33 -7.99 -15.93
N TYR A 28 -25.59 -7.72 -14.65
CA TYR A 28 -26.49 -6.63 -14.23
C TYR A 28 -25.77 -5.27 -14.10
N GLY A 29 -24.55 -5.13 -14.63
CA GLY A 29 -23.80 -3.87 -14.57
C GLY A 29 -23.41 -3.43 -13.16
N LEU A 30 -23.46 -4.35 -12.18
CA LEU A 30 -23.00 -4.10 -10.82
C LEU A 30 -21.47 -4.26 -10.78
N TYR A 31 -20.84 -3.60 -9.82
CA TYR A 31 -19.39 -3.64 -9.66
C TYR A 31 -19.00 -4.00 -8.23
N TYR A 32 -17.85 -4.64 -8.10
CA TYR A 32 -17.21 -4.83 -6.81
C TYR A 32 -16.43 -3.56 -6.45
N SER A 33 -16.56 -3.10 -5.21
CA SER A 33 -15.76 -1.98 -4.73
C SER A 33 -14.27 -2.33 -4.85
N THR A 34 -13.53 -1.51 -5.61
CA THR A 34 -12.14 -1.78 -6.01
C THR A 34 -11.12 -1.52 -4.90
N GLY A 35 -11.55 -1.13 -3.71
CA GLY A 35 -10.69 -0.86 -2.58
C GLY A 35 -11.22 0.26 -1.68
N LYS A 36 -10.30 0.98 -1.05
CA LYS A 36 -10.58 2.08 -0.10
C LYS A 36 -10.53 3.46 -0.76
N GLU A 37 -10.23 3.53 -2.05
CA GLU A 37 -10.08 4.77 -2.81
C GLU A 37 -11.42 5.45 -3.12
N ASN A 38 -12.50 4.68 -3.31
CA ASN A 38 -13.80 5.22 -3.71
C ASN A 38 -14.83 5.20 -2.56
N VAL A 39 -14.50 5.85 -1.44
CA VAL A 39 -15.38 5.89 -0.26
C VAL A 39 -16.06 7.25 -0.14
N LYS A 40 -17.39 7.25 0.01
CA LYS A 40 -18.18 8.47 0.28
C LYS A 40 -17.96 8.93 1.73
N GLN A 41 -16.94 9.77 1.95
CA GLN A 41 -16.51 10.24 3.28
C GLN A 41 -17.65 10.88 4.10
N ASN A 42 -18.56 11.59 3.45
CA ASN A 42 -19.72 12.24 4.08
C ASN A 42 -20.75 11.26 4.67
N ARG A 43 -20.74 9.99 4.25
CA ARG A 43 -21.66 8.95 4.76
C ARG A 43 -21.05 8.10 5.87
N LEU A 44 -19.75 8.24 6.14
CA LEU A 44 -19.07 7.51 7.20
C LEU A 44 -19.50 8.06 8.57
N LYS A 45 -19.86 7.14 9.46
CA LYS A 45 -20.09 7.42 10.87
C LYS A 45 -18.81 7.20 11.67
N GLU A 46 -18.70 7.87 12.81
CA GLU A 46 -17.64 7.57 13.77
C GLU A 46 -17.86 6.14 14.33
N PRO A 47 -16.81 5.34 14.55
CA PRO A 47 -15.37 5.65 14.51
C PRO A 47 -14.72 5.50 13.12
N ASP A 48 -15.45 5.00 12.12
CA ASP A 48 -14.90 4.68 10.80
C ASP A 48 -14.49 5.94 10.02
N LYS A 49 -15.22 7.06 10.20
CA LYS A 49 -14.85 8.37 9.64
C LYS A 49 -13.45 8.77 10.07
N THR A 50 -13.18 8.79 11.38
CA THR A 50 -11.86 9.12 11.93
C THR A 50 -10.78 8.16 11.47
N ARG A 51 -11.09 6.85 11.36
CA ARG A 51 -10.16 5.87 10.81
C ARG A 51 -9.78 6.18 9.37
N TYR A 52 -10.74 6.63 8.56
CA TYR A 52 -10.50 7.00 7.17
C TYR A 52 -9.70 8.31 7.04
N GLU A 53 -9.96 9.29 7.90
CA GLU A 53 -9.14 10.52 7.95
C GLU A 53 -7.68 10.23 8.28
N ILE A 54 -7.42 9.29 9.21
CA ILE A 54 -6.06 8.83 9.50
C ILE A 54 -5.45 8.11 8.29
N TYR A 55 -6.25 7.31 7.57
CA TYR A 55 -5.80 6.64 6.34
C TYR A 55 -5.34 7.63 5.28
N GLU A 56 -6.15 8.66 5.00
CA GLU A 56 -5.83 9.69 4.00
C GLU A 56 -4.58 10.49 4.38
N ALA A 57 -4.48 10.90 5.65
CA ALA A 57 -3.30 11.62 6.15
C ALA A 57 -2.02 10.77 5.98
N LEU A 58 -2.06 9.48 6.35
CA LEU A 58 -0.93 8.58 6.18
C LEU A 58 -0.58 8.39 4.70
N LYS A 59 -1.58 8.19 3.84
CA LYS A 59 -1.40 8.01 2.40
C LYS A 59 -0.72 9.23 1.76
N ALA A 60 -1.08 10.44 2.19
CA ALA A 60 -0.48 11.67 1.68
C ALA A 60 0.91 11.97 2.27
N SER A 61 1.13 11.69 3.56
CA SER A 61 2.38 12.06 4.25
C SER A 61 3.52 11.07 4.01
N ILE A 62 3.26 9.76 3.97
CA ILE A 62 4.31 8.74 3.88
C ILE A 62 5.23 8.92 2.66
N PRO A 63 4.72 9.14 1.43
CA PRO A 63 5.59 9.33 0.26
C PRO A 63 6.51 10.55 0.35
N ARG A 64 6.14 11.55 1.15
CA ARG A 64 6.88 12.82 1.29
C ARG A 64 7.90 12.82 2.41
N CYS A 65 7.80 11.86 3.34
CA CYS A 65 8.65 11.80 4.53
C CYS A 65 9.83 10.85 4.31
N LYS A 66 10.98 11.21 4.88
CA LYS A 66 12.20 10.37 4.86
C LYS A 66 12.43 9.66 6.19
N ASP A 67 11.97 10.27 7.29
CA ASP A 67 12.17 9.78 8.65
C ASP A 67 10.87 9.71 9.44
N TRP A 68 10.85 8.87 10.48
CA TRP A 68 9.75 8.81 11.43
C TRP A 68 9.48 10.14 12.12
N GLN A 69 10.52 10.91 12.46
CA GLN A 69 10.37 12.21 13.10
C GLN A 69 9.68 13.21 12.17
N GLN A 70 9.96 13.18 10.86
CA GLN A 70 9.27 14.01 9.87
C GLN A 70 7.81 13.59 9.74
N LEU A 71 7.55 12.27 9.62
CA LEU A 71 6.19 11.74 9.53
C LEU A 71 5.35 12.10 10.76
N VAL A 72 5.91 11.97 11.96
CA VAL A 72 5.21 12.33 13.21
C VAL A 72 4.88 13.82 13.23
N ARG A 73 5.78 14.71 12.78
CA ARG A 73 5.49 16.15 12.70
C ARG A 73 4.37 16.47 11.70
N GLU A 74 4.39 15.86 10.52
CA GLU A 74 3.33 16.05 9.52
C GLU A 74 1.96 15.54 10.01
N LEU A 75 1.95 14.38 10.66
CA LEU A 75 0.74 13.84 11.28
C LEU A 75 0.24 14.71 12.45
N ASP A 76 1.17 15.32 13.21
CA ASP A 76 0.81 16.22 14.31
C ASP A 76 0.08 17.47 13.83
N LYS A 77 0.52 18.04 12.69
CA LYS A 77 -0.17 19.15 12.01
C LYS A 77 -1.60 18.77 11.60
N ALA A 78 -1.83 17.51 11.24
CA ALA A 78 -3.16 16.96 10.93
C ALA A 78 -3.96 16.57 12.19
N GLY A 79 -3.46 16.83 13.40
CA GLY A 79 -4.10 16.49 14.67
C GLY A 79 -4.02 15.00 15.02
N ILE A 80 -3.09 14.25 14.41
CA ILE A 80 -2.93 12.81 14.61
C ILE A 80 -1.69 12.54 15.46
N LYS A 81 -1.91 12.12 16.71
CA LYS A 81 -0.83 11.71 17.61
C LYS A 81 -0.40 10.28 17.33
N THR A 82 0.90 10.07 17.18
CA THR A 82 1.50 8.76 16.92
C THR A 82 2.14 8.20 18.19
N LYS A 83 1.88 6.92 18.51
CA LYS A 83 2.48 6.20 19.64
C LYS A 83 3.02 4.86 19.17
N PHE A 84 4.28 4.58 19.47
CA PHE A 84 4.87 3.27 19.19
C PHE A 84 4.46 2.25 20.26
N LYS A 85 4.27 1.00 19.84
CA LYS A 85 4.03 -0.16 20.70
C LYS A 85 5.30 -0.99 20.73
N THR A 86 5.89 -1.17 21.91
CA THR A 86 7.06 -2.03 22.13
C THR A 86 6.65 -3.40 22.64
N LYS A 87 7.50 -4.40 22.41
CA LYS A 87 7.29 -5.76 22.93
C LYS A 87 7.80 -5.83 24.38
N GLY A 88 6.89 -5.69 25.34
CA GLY A 88 7.24 -5.77 26.77
C GLY A 88 8.33 -4.75 27.14
N ASN A 89 9.41 -5.24 27.77
CA ASN A 89 10.55 -4.42 28.20
C ASN A 89 11.66 -4.31 27.13
N THR A 90 11.43 -4.79 25.90
CA THR A 90 12.44 -4.72 24.84
C THR A 90 12.35 -3.40 24.06
N THR A 91 13.49 -2.91 23.57
CA THR A 91 13.60 -1.74 22.68
C THR A 91 12.98 -1.97 21.29
N THR A 92 12.60 -3.20 20.94
CA THR A 92 12.02 -3.54 19.65
C THR A 92 10.57 -3.06 19.54
N VAL A 93 10.32 -2.21 18.55
CA VAL A 93 8.97 -1.74 18.21
C VAL A 93 8.21 -2.83 17.47
N GLU A 94 7.07 -3.24 18.02
CA GLU A 94 6.17 -4.25 17.44
C GLU A 94 5.13 -3.60 16.52
N GLY A 95 4.73 -2.37 16.82
CA GLY A 95 3.67 -1.69 16.06
C GLY A 95 3.57 -0.20 16.33
N VAL A 96 2.61 0.41 15.66
CA VAL A 96 2.31 1.84 15.77
C VAL A 96 0.81 2.04 15.97
N ARG A 97 0.46 3.03 16.79
CA ARG A 97 -0.90 3.47 17.08
C ARG A 97 -1.05 4.93 16.69
N PHE A 98 -2.17 5.24 16.05
CA PHE A 98 -2.54 6.59 15.66
C PHE A 98 -3.79 6.99 16.42
N ARG A 99 -3.75 8.16 17.06
CA ARG A 99 -4.86 8.74 17.80
C ARG A 99 -5.27 10.05 17.16
N LYS A 100 -6.56 10.22 16.91
CA LYS A 100 -7.15 11.49 16.47
C LYS A 100 -8.40 11.74 17.30
N GLY A 101 -8.40 12.83 18.08
CA GLY A 101 -9.42 13.08 19.10
C GLY A 101 -9.48 11.96 20.14
N GLU A 102 -10.67 11.36 20.29
CA GLU A 102 -10.93 10.27 21.23
C GLU A 102 -10.61 8.88 20.66
N TYR A 103 -10.56 8.75 19.32
CA TYR A 103 -10.37 7.46 18.67
C TYR A 103 -8.90 7.12 18.49
N THR A 104 -8.55 5.86 18.78
CA THR A 104 -7.20 5.32 18.60
C THR A 104 -7.24 4.03 17.80
N PHE A 105 -6.39 3.93 16.78
CA PHE A 105 -6.30 2.75 15.92
C PHE A 105 -4.86 2.27 15.80
N ASN A 106 -4.68 0.95 15.78
CA ASN A 106 -3.40 0.35 15.37
C ASN A 106 -3.20 0.60 13.86
N GLY A 107 -1.96 0.87 13.44
CA GLY A 107 -1.66 1.11 12.02
C GLY A 107 -2.18 0.00 11.09
N SER A 108 -2.00 -1.27 11.48
CA SER A 108 -2.51 -2.42 10.72
C SER A 108 -4.05 -2.54 10.68
N LYS A 109 -4.75 -1.87 11.59
CA LYS A 109 -6.22 -1.77 11.61
C LYS A 109 -6.74 -0.61 10.77
N VAL A 110 -5.94 0.44 10.58
CA VAL A 110 -6.21 1.50 9.59
C VAL A 110 -6.02 0.91 8.19
N ASP A 111 -4.84 0.36 7.91
CA ASP A 111 -4.60 -0.48 6.73
C ASP A 111 -3.41 -1.41 6.95
N ARG A 112 -3.41 -2.57 6.29
CA ARG A 112 -2.28 -3.51 6.33
C ARG A 112 -1.00 -2.88 5.78
N ILE A 113 -1.07 -1.86 4.93
CA ILE A 113 0.12 -1.14 4.44
C ILE A 113 0.73 -0.22 5.50
N PHE A 114 -0.05 0.21 6.50
CA PHE A 114 0.39 1.12 7.57
C PHE A 114 0.86 0.41 8.84
N SER A 115 1.32 -0.83 8.74
CA SER A 115 2.08 -1.47 9.83
C SER A 115 3.44 -0.79 10.00
N TYR A 116 3.97 -0.77 11.23
CA TYR A 116 5.27 -0.17 11.55
C TYR A 116 6.37 -0.55 10.54
N SER A 117 6.62 -1.85 10.35
CA SER A 117 7.70 -2.32 9.47
C SER A 117 7.53 -1.89 8.00
N LYS A 118 6.31 -1.66 7.53
CA LYS A 118 6.07 -1.21 6.15
C LYS A 118 6.25 0.28 5.98
N ILE A 119 5.81 1.06 6.97
CA ILE A 119 6.08 2.50 6.99
C ILE A 119 7.58 2.73 7.09
N ASP A 120 8.24 2.05 8.03
CA ASP A 120 9.70 2.11 8.22
C ASP A 120 10.46 1.77 6.93
N TYR A 121 10.08 0.68 6.28
CA TYR A 121 10.63 0.30 4.98
C TYR A 121 10.41 1.40 3.92
N GLN A 122 9.20 1.94 3.79
CA GLN A 122 8.91 2.99 2.81
C GLN A 122 9.70 4.28 3.09
N LEU A 123 9.81 4.69 4.35
CA LEU A 123 10.61 5.85 4.74
C LEU A 123 12.09 5.65 4.36
N SER A 124 12.65 4.46 4.62
CA SER A 124 14.03 4.15 4.23
C SER A 124 14.25 4.18 2.72
N LEU A 125 13.25 3.77 1.93
CA LEU A 125 13.30 3.88 0.46
C LEU A 125 13.31 5.34 0.01
N ASN A 126 12.42 6.16 0.57
CA ASN A 126 12.34 7.58 0.25
C ASN A 126 13.66 8.32 0.58
N ALA A 127 14.27 7.99 1.72
CA ALA A 127 15.56 8.55 2.12
C ALA A 127 16.66 8.24 1.08
N ARG A 128 16.75 6.98 0.63
CA ARG A 128 17.72 6.54 -0.38
C ARG A 128 17.50 7.19 -1.75
N GLN A 129 16.25 7.31 -2.19
CA GLN A 129 15.92 7.94 -3.47
C GLN A 129 16.33 9.42 -3.49
N SER A 130 16.12 10.13 -2.38
CA SER A 130 16.50 11.55 -2.32
C SER A 130 18.01 11.77 -2.43
N MET A 131 18.83 10.90 -1.84
CA MET A 131 20.29 10.98 -1.96
C MET A 131 20.79 10.77 -3.40
N GLN A 132 20.10 9.95 -4.19
CA GLN A 132 20.45 9.73 -5.60
C GLN A 132 20.06 10.93 -6.48
N GLN A 133 18.94 11.59 -6.18
CA GLN A 133 18.53 12.81 -6.88
C GLN A 133 19.47 13.99 -6.60
N ASP A 134 19.90 14.15 -5.35
CA ASP A 134 20.84 15.21 -4.97
C ASP A 134 22.23 15.00 -5.62
N GLN A 135 22.67 13.75 -5.84
CA GLN A 135 23.92 13.44 -6.55
C GLN A 135 23.81 13.62 -8.07
N ALA A 136 22.65 13.39 -8.68
CA ALA A 136 22.47 13.64 -10.11
C ALA A 136 22.43 15.15 -10.43
N GLN A 137 21.88 15.98 -9.54
CA GLN A 137 21.81 17.43 -9.71
C GLN A 137 23.17 18.13 -9.48
N SER A 138 24.05 17.58 -8.64
CA SER A 138 25.40 18.14 -8.44
C SER A 138 26.32 17.94 -9.65
N ILE A 139 26.09 16.90 -10.46
CA ILE A 139 26.80 16.69 -11.73
C ILE A 139 26.35 17.72 -12.78
N SER A 140 25.06 18.09 -12.81
CA SER A 140 24.54 19.11 -13.74
C SER A 140 24.96 20.54 -13.38
N ALA A 141 25.17 20.85 -12.10
CA ALA A 141 25.59 22.17 -11.65
C ALA A 141 27.07 22.50 -11.96
N THR A 142 27.90 21.48 -12.24
CA THR A 142 29.34 21.69 -12.56
C THR A 142 29.55 22.07 -14.03
N VAL A 143 28.56 21.89 -14.90
CA VAL A 143 28.71 22.12 -16.36
C VAL A 143 28.42 23.57 -16.78
N HIS A 144 27.91 24.44 -15.90
CA HIS A 144 27.52 25.81 -16.28
C HIS A 144 28.59 26.90 -16.12
N ASN A 145 29.79 26.59 -15.61
CA ASN A 145 30.87 27.56 -15.43
C ASN A 145 32.17 27.14 -16.17
N GLY A 146 32.09 26.88 -17.47
CA GLY A 146 33.27 26.55 -18.24
C GLY A 146 32.99 26.58 -19.74
N THR A 147 33.46 27.65 -20.37
CA THR A 147 33.54 27.83 -21.82
C THR A 147 34.16 26.62 -22.51
N GLU A 148 33.48 26.15 -23.56
CA GLU A 148 34.01 25.48 -24.76
C GLU A 148 35.14 24.45 -24.55
N SER A 149 34.81 23.16 -24.61
CA SER A 149 35.67 22.23 -25.33
C SER A 149 34.91 21.00 -25.81
N ILE A 150 35.08 20.75 -27.09
CA ILE A 150 34.56 19.63 -27.85
C ILE A 150 35.43 18.40 -27.54
N VAL A 151 34.78 17.23 -27.57
CA VAL A 151 35.35 15.90 -27.85
C VAL A 151 35.53 14.93 -26.69
N SER A 152 34.95 13.75 -26.93
CA SER A 152 35.30 12.42 -26.41
C SER A 152 34.96 12.15 -24.94
N GLY A 153 34.19 11.12 -24.59
CA GLY A 153 33.77 9.95 -25.35
C GLY A 153 33.52 8.81 -24.37
N LEU A 154 32.68 7.86 -24.79
CA LEU A 154 32.39 6.55 -24.17
C LEU A 154 31.23 6.50 -23.16
N GLY A 155 30.07 6.07 -23.66
CA GLY A 155 29.22 5.10 -22.96
C GLY A 155 27.77 5.49 -22.74
N GLY A 156 26.87 5.07 -23.63
CA GLY A 156 25.47 4.81 -23.24
C GLY A 156 24.37 5.48 -24.06
N LEU A 157 24.31 5.12 -25.34
CA LEU A 157 23.12 4.90 -26.18
C LEU A 157 21.74 4.89 -25.45
N PHE A 158 21.05 6.02 -25.33
CA PHE A 158 19.57 6.05 -25.28
C PHE A 158 19.04 7.33 -25.92
N ASP A 159 18.59 7.17 -27.17
CA ASP A 159 17.81 8.14 -27.94
C ASP A 159 16.47 8.43 -27.25
N ILE A 160 16.13 9.70 -27.12
CA ILE A 160 14.82 10.17 -26.67
C ILE A 160 13.95 10.34 -27.92
N ARG A 161 12.81 9.64 -27.98
CA ARG A 161 11.68 10.02 -28.83
C ARG A 161 10.38 9.98 -28.03
N PRO A 162 9.60 11.08 -27.99
CA PRO A 162 8.34 11.15 -27.26
C PRO A 162 7.16 10.80 -28.18
N ALA A 163 6.27 9.90 -27.74
CA ALA A 163 4.85 9.86 -28.13
C ALA A 163 4.16 8.66 -27.46
N GLY A 164 3.02 8.92 -26.80
CA GLY A 164 2.01 7.90 -26.51
C GLY A 164 1.67 7.72 -25.03
N SER A 165 0.56 8.32 -24.63
CA SER A 165 -0.42 7.78 -23.66
C SER A 165 0.12 7.24 -22.33
N GLN A 166 0.05 8.09 -21.30
CA GLN A 166 0.07 7.69 -19.89
C GLN A 166 -1.21 6.91 -19.57
N ASP A 167 -1.08 5.59 -19.48
CA ASP A 167 -1.92 4.75 -18.62
C ASP A 167 -0.99 4.12 -17.57
N ASP A 168 -0.74 4.85 -16.48
CA ASP A 168 0.04 4.36 -15.34
C ASP A 168 -0.85 3.54 -14.40
N ASP A 169 -1.15 2.31 -14.81
CA ASP A 169 -1.68 1.28 -13.92
C ASP A 169 -0.59 0.84 -12.93
N GLN A 170 -0.63 1.37 -11.70
CA GLN A 170 0.23 0.90 -10.61
C GLN A 170 -0.10 -0.55 -10.21
N ALA A 171 0.58 -1.50 -10.87
CA ALA A 171 0.54 -2.92 -10.55
C ALA A 171 1.34 -3.21 -9.26
N TYR A 172 0.64 -3.30 -8.12
CA TYR A 172 1.20 -3.89 -6.90
C TYR A 172 1.41 -5.41 -7.09
N PRO A 173 2.61 -5.97 -6.80
CA PRO A 173 2.81 -7.41 -6.87
C PRO A 173 2.03 -8.12 -5.75
N TYR A 174 1.02 -8.88 -6.16
CA TYR A 174 0.23 -9.77 -5.31
C TYR A 174 1.17 -10.79 -4.64
N ARG A 175 1.32 -10.74 -3.31
CA ARG A 175 2.03 -11.79 -2.57
C ARG A 175 1.27 -13.11 -2.77
N GLN A 176 1.92 -14.06 -3.44
CA GLN A 176 1.45 -15.43 -3.58
C GLN A 176 1.03 -16.01 -2.21
N PRO A 177 -0.15 -16.65 -2.10
CA PRO A 177 -0.62 -17.22 -0.85
C PRO A 177 0.29 -18.38 -0.40
N LYS A 178 0.88 -18.26 0.79
CA LYS A 178 1.67 -19.34 1.39
C LYS A 178 0.80 -20.59 1.59
N LYS A 179 1.26 -21.74 1.11
CA LYS A 179 0.60 -23.04 1.27
C LYS A 179 0.40 -23.34 2.77
N LYS A 180 -0.85 -23.54 3.19
CA LYS A 180 -1.18 -23.99 4.54
C LYS A 180 -0.68 -25.43 4.72
N LYS A 181 0.10 -25.69 5.78
CA LYS A 181 0.49 -27.06 6.15
C LYS A 181 -0.77 -27.88 6.45
N LYS A 182 -0.90 -29.07 5.84
CA LYS A 182 -2.00 -30.00 6.11
C LYS A 182 -1.94 -30.42 7.59
N ARG A 183 -3.04 -30.24 8.33
CA ARG A 183 -3.19 -30.81 9.68
C ARG A 183 -3.34 -32.31 9.52
N ARG A 184 -2.43 -33.09 10.13
CA ARG A 184 -2.62 -34.53 10.30
C ARG A 184 -3.69 -34.71 11.38
N TYR A 185 -4.85 -35.28 11.03
CA TYR A 185 -5.80 -35.74 12.02
C TYR A 185 -5.15 -36.92 12.78
N GLY A 186 -5.06 -36.78 14.10
CA GLY A 186 -4.60 -37.86 14.96
C GLY A 186 -5.58 -39.02 14.90
N ARG A 187 -5.05 -40.24 14.81
CA ARG A 187 -5.75 -41.51 14.92
C ARG A 187 -6.35 -41.58 16.33
N GLN A 188 -7.68 -41.64 16.44
CA GLN A 188 -8.33 -42.02 17.70
C GLN A 188 -7.99 -43.49 17.95
N MET A 189 -7.45 -43.78 19.13
CA MET A 189 -7.33 -45.12 19.69
C MET A 189 -8.68 -45.51 20.27
#